data_AF-A0A2T9WQ59-F1
#
_entry.id   AF-A0A2T9WQ59-F1
#
_cell.length_a   1.000
_cell.length_b   1.000
_cell.length_c   1.000
_cell.angle_alpha   90.00
_cell.angle_beta   90.00
_cell.angle_gamma   90.00
#
_symmetry.space_group_name_H-M   'P 1'
#
loop_
_entity.id
_entity.type
_entity.pdbx_description
1 polymer ?
#
loop_
_entity_poly.entity_id
_entity_poly.type
_entity_poly.pdbx_seq_one_letter_code
_entity_poly.pdbx_strand_id
1 'polypeptide(L)'
;MINIRFINDIKINVPKNKFETNITYPIVEPFSYAHIYFDRSTYDLVYEIIEPKLTENEEKIYKNIIFYIEKLLYIKLSEIGNLNDAINYLQRLYDFVLNDLGIQLGQSSYEKIFYYIFRDLYGYNKVDSLLRDPLIEDIECSGPGYPIFIVHRYFGNLKTNIILNDKEIRDLIEKFALRAGKHISYAEPILDATLPD
;
A
#
# COMPACT_ATOMS: atom_id res chain seq x y z
N MET A 1 -9.35 -1.36 -19.10
CA MET A 1 -9.66 -1.38 -17.66
C MET A 1 -8.45 -1.96 -16.97
N ILE A 2 -7.89 -1.27 -15.99
CA ILE A 2 -6.70 -1.78 -15.29
C ILE A 2 -7.14 -2.98 -14.45
N ASN A 3 -6.44 -4.09 -14.60
CA ASN A 3 -6.78 -5.35 -13.95
C ASN A 3 -5.99 -5.48 -12.64
N ILE A 4 -6.45 -4.81 -11.58
CA ILE A 4 -5.94 -4.97 -10.22
C ILE A 4 -6.63 -6.18 -9.60
N ARG A 5 -5.86 -7.18 -9.17
CA ARG A 5 -6.40 -8.38 -8.51
C ARG A 5 -5.79 -8.58 -7.14
N PHE A 6 -6.64 -8.67 -6.12
CA PHE A 6 -6.24 -8.99 -4.75
C PHE A 6 -6.21 -10.50 -4.55
N ILE A 7 -5.12 -11.02 -3.99
CA ILE A 7 -4.94 -12.45 -3.78
C ILE A 7 -5.28 -12.79 -2.33
N ASN A 8 -6.43 -13.40 -2.12
CA ASN A 8 -6.93 -13.72 -0.77
C ASN A 8 -6.51 -15.12 -0.29
N ASP A 9 -6.17 -16.03 -1.21
CA ASP A 9 -5.83 -17.43 -0.92
C ASP A 9 -4.39 -17.74 -1.33
N ILE A 10 -3.43 -17.32 -0.50
CA ILE A 10 -2.00 -17.52 -0.76
C ILE A 10 -1.53 -18.85 -0.17
N LYS A 11 -0.86 -19.66 -1.01
CA LYS A 11 -0.19 -20.90 -0.59
C LYS A 11 1.29 -20.78 -0.86
N ILE A 12 2.10 -20.95 0.20
CA ILE A 12 3.56 -20.92 0.12
C ILE A 12 4.15 -22.25 0.56
N ASN A 13 5.30 -22.61 -0.01
CA ASN A 13 6.09 -23.73 0.44
C ASN A 13 7.15 -23.23 1.43
N VAL A 14 6.92 -23.46 2.72
CA VAL A 14 7.81 -22.99 3.80
C VAL A 14 9.03 -23.91 3.89
N PRO A 15 10.26 -23.40 3.67
CA PRO A 15 11.46 -24.22 3.80
C PRO A 15 11.67 -24.68 5.24
N LYS A 16 12.14 -25.92 5.42
CA LYS A 16 12.44 -26.47 6.76
C LYS A 16 13.59 -25.73 7.44
N ASN A 17 14.55 -25.28 6.64
CA ASN A 17 15.72 -24.56 7.09
C ASN A 17 15.56 -23.07 6.75
N LYS A 18 15.56 -22.21 7.77
CA LYS A 18 15.40 -20.77 7.55
C LYS A 18 16.48 -20.17 6.65
N PHE A 19 17.69 -20.72 6.65
CA PHE A 19 18.81 -20.26 5.81
C PHE A 19 18.59 -20.49 4.32
N GLU A 20 17.63 -21.34 3.95
CA GLU A 20 17.25 -21.65 2.57
C GLU A 20 16.03 -20.83 2.12
N THR A 21 15.50 -19.96 2.97
CA THR A 21 14.31 -19.16 2.67
C THR A 21 14.61 -18.16 1.56
N ASN A 22 13.86 -18.30 0.47
CA ASN A 22 13.82 -17.39 -0.66
C ASN A 22 12.51 -17.66 -1.43
N ILE A 23 11.42 -17.03 -0.99
CA ILE A 23 10.07 -17.24 -1.54
C ILE A 23 9.46 -15.92 -1.99
N THR A 24 8.76 -15.94 -3.11
CA THR A 24 8.02 -14.78 -3.61
C THR A 24 6.59 -15.20 -3.92
N TYR A 25 5.62 -14.39 -3.53
CA TYR A 25 4.21 -14.63 -3.82
C TYR A 25 3.47 -13.31 -4.07
N PRO A 26 2.42 -13.32 -4.92
CA PRO A 26 1.66 -12.11 -5.23
C PRO A 26 0.73 -11.72 -4.09
N ILE A 27 0.59 -10.41 -3.88
CA ILE A 27 -0.41 -9.79 -2.98
C ILE A 27 -1.46 -9.06 -3.82
N VAL A 28 -1.00 -8.21 -4.73
CA VAL A 28 -1.83 -7.41 -5.64
C VAL A 28 -1.31 -7.58 -7.06
N GLU A 29 -1.88 -8.46 -7.87
CA GLU A 29 -1.37 -8.65 -9.22
C GLU A 29 -1.75 -7.52 -10.18
N PRO A 30 -0.86 -7.15 -11.12
CA PRO A 30 0.56 -7.55 -11.26
C PRO A 30 1.54 -6.61 -10.53
N PHE A 31 1.08 -5.88 -9.52
CA PHE A 31 1.77 -4.70 -8.97
C PHE A 31 2.52 -4.93 -7.65
N SER A 32 2.12 -5.88 -6.81
CA SER A 32 2.72 -6.05 -5.49
C SER A 32 2.92 -7.51 -5.13
N TYR A 33 4.12 -7.80 -4.65
CA TYR A 33 4.57 -9.13 -4.23
C TYR A 33 5.26 -9.06 -2.87
N ALA A 34 5.08 -10.09 -2.05
CA ALA A 34 5.93 -10.34 -0.90
C ALA A 34 7.14 -11.16 -1.36
N HIS A 35 8.33 -10.80 -0.87
CA HIS A 35 9.54 -11.59 -1.00
C HIS A 35 10.15 -11.80 0.38
N ILE A 36 10.14 -13.05 0.84
CA ILE A 36 10.71 -13.44 2.13
C ILE A 36 11.99 -14.18 1.87
N TYR A 37 13.10 -13.68 2.41
CA TYR A 37 14.41 -14.28 2.21
C TYR A 37 15.29 -14.17 3.45
N PHE A 38 16.28 -15.06 3.53
CA PHE A 38 17.32 -14.98 4.54
C PHE A 38 18.41 -13.98 4.13
N ASP A 39 18.49 -12.86 4.84
CA ASP A 39 19.52 -11.85 4.63
C ASP A 39 20.80 -12.23 5.39
N ARG A 40 21.87 -12.51 4.63
CA ARG A 40 23.16 -12.90 5.19
C ARG A 40 23.88 -11.76 5.90
N SER A 41 23.53 -10.50 5.61
CA SER A 41 24.18 -9.33 6.22
C SER A 41 23.69 -9.08 7.64
N THR A 42 22.39 -9.25 7.87
CA THR A 42 21.75 -9.14 9.18
C THR A 42 21.63 -10.49 9.90
N TYR A 43 21.85 -11.59 9.18
CA TYR A 43 21.71 -12.96 9.66
C TYR A 43 20.27 -13.29 10.14
N ASP A 44 19.28 -12.70 9.48
CA ASP A 44 17.87 -12.82 9.84
C ASP A 44 16.97 -12.95 8.60
N LEU A 45 15.70 -13.33 8.81
CA LEU A 45 14.69 -13.31 7.76
C LEU A 45 14.15 -11.88 7.59
N VAL A 46 13.97 -11.47 6.34
CA VAL A 46 13.42 -10.17 5.97
C VAL A 46 12.19 -10.37 5.10
N TYR A 47 11.20 -9.49 5.29
CA TYR A 47 10.01 -9.40 4.45
C TYR A 47 10.13 -8.17 3.54
N GLU A 48 10.25 -8.36 2.23
CA GLU A 48 10.34 -7.26 1.27
C GLU A 48 9.04 -7.16 0.45
N ILE A 49 8.42 -5.98 0.49
CA ILE A 49 7.39 -5.62 -0.48
C ILE A 49 8.07 -5.17 -1.76
N ILE A 50 7.76 -5.87 -2.86
CA ILE A 50 8.21 -5.54 -4.21
C ILE A 50 7.05 -4.89 -4.96
N GLU A 51 7.24 -3.63 -5.35
CA GLU A 51 6.32 -2.83 -6.16
C GLU A 51 7.01 -2.32 -7.44
N PRO A 52 6.27 -1.94 -8.50
CA PRO A 52 6.85 -1.36 -9.69
C PRO A 52 7.53 -0.03 -9.38
N LYS A 53 8.81 0.10 -9.70
CA LYS A 53 9.53 1.36 -9.52
C LYS A 53 9.01 2.42 -10.50
N LEU A 54 8.70 3.59 -9.98
CA LEU A 54 8.49 4.79 -10.78
C LEU A 54 9.85 5.39 -11.14
N THR A 55 10.01 5.80 -12.38
CA THR A 55 11.12 6.67 -12.80
C THR A 55 10.92 8.07 -12.21
N GLU A 56 11.98 8.88 -12.15
CA GLU A 56 11.88 10.26 -11.64
C GLU A 56 10.80 11.10 -12.36
N ASN A 57 10.61 10.86 -13.66
CA ASN A 57 9.56 11.52 -14.44
C ASN A 57 8.16 11.02 -14.05
N GLU A 58 7.99 9.70 -13.92
CA GLU A 58 6.72 9.11 -13.47
C GLU A 58 6.36 9.55 -12.06
N GLU A 59 7.34 9.69 -11.15
CA GLU A 59 7.10 10.22 -9.81
C GLU A 59 6.62 11.68 -9.83
N LYS A 60 7.20 12.53 -10.69
CA LYS A 60 6.74 13.92 -10.85
C LYS A 60 5.32 13.97 -11.39
N ILE A 61 5.01 13.14 -12.38
CA ILE A 61 3.67 13.04 -12.95
C ILE A 61 2.67 12.55 -11.89
N TYR A 62 3.00 11.48 -11.18
CA TYR A 62 2.19 10.95 -10.08
C TYR A 62 1.89 12.03 -9.03
N LYS A 63 2.91 12.77 -8.55
CA LYS A 63 2.72 13.84 -7.55
C LYS A 63 1.82 14.97 -8.07
N ASN A 64 1.98 15.38 -9.32
CA ASN A 64 1.11 16.39 -9.93
C ASN A 64 -0.33 15.88 -9.97
N ILE A 65 -0.55 14.65 -10.43
CA ILE A 65 -1.88 14.09 -10.56
C ILE A 65 -2.56 13.96 -9.20
N ILE A 66 -1.88 13.45 -8.17
CA ILE A 66 -2.40 13.41 -6.80
C ILE A 66 -2.84 14.80 -6.34
N PHE A 67 -2.00 15.82 -6.53
CA PHE A 67 -2.31 17.19 -6.15
C PHE A 67 -3.58 17.74 -6.84
N TYR A 68 -3.78 17.41 -8.12
CA TYR A 68 -5.00 17.80 -8.84
C TYR A 68 -6.22 17.01 -8.37
N ILE A 69 -6.09 15.69 -8.17
CA ILE A 69 -7.17 14.84 -7.69
C ILE A 69 -7.63 15.28 -6.30
N GLU A 70 -6.71 15.53 -5.36
CA GLU A 70 -7.02 16.01 -4.00
C GLU A 70 -7.78 17.35 -4.01
N LYS A 71 -7.53 18.22 -4.98
CA LYS A 71 -8.28 19.48 -5.15
C LYS A 71 -9.67 19.30 -5.73
N LEU A 72 -9.86 18.28 -6.56
CA LEU A 72 -11.14 17.97 -7.19
C LEU A 72 -12.06 17.14 -6.27
N LEU A 73 -11.46 16.34 -5.38
CA LEU A 73 -12.19 15.48 -4.45
C LEU A 73 -12.80 16.31 -3.31
N TYR A 74 -14.05 16.74 -3.50
CA TYR A 74 -14.96 17.04 -2.38
C TYR A 74 -15.62 15.77 -1.81
N ILE A 75 -15.40 14.61 -2.43
CA ILE A 75 -16.10 13.34 -2.13
C ILE A 75 -15.18 12.42 -1.33
N LYS A 76 -15.68 11.96 -0.19
CA LYS A 76 -15.09 10.90 0.62
C LYS A 76 -15.12 9.60 -0.18
N LEU A 77 -13.99 9.20 -0.77
CA LEU A 77 -13.78 7.86 -1.34
C LEU A 77 -14.15 6.73 -0.36
N SER A 78 -14.16 7.03 0.95
CA SER A 78 -14.62 6.12 2.00
C SER A 78 -16.13 5.83 1.98
N GLU A 79 -16.95 6.56 1.22
CA GLU A 79 -18.40 6.33 1.08
C GLU A 79 -18.76 5.44 -0.13
N ILE A 80 -17.79 5.09 -0.99
CA ILE A 80 -18.03 4.19 -2.12
C ILE A 80 -18.01 2.75 -1.61
N GLY A 81 -19.18 2.11 -1.60
CA GLY A 81 -19.39 0.81 -0.95
C GLY A 81 -18.81 -0.42 -1.67
N ASN A 82 -18.33 -0.31 -2.91
CA ASN A 82 -17.74 -1.43 -3.65
C ASN A 82 -16.39 -1.06 -4.26
N LEU A 83 -15.39 -1.94 -4.08
CA LEU A 83 -14.05 -1.85 -4.63
C LEU A 83 -14.03 -1.55 -6.14
N ASN A 84 -14.86 -2.25 -6.94
CA ASN A 84 -14.89 -2.05 -8.39
C ASN A 84 -15.39 -0.65 -8.77
N ASP A 85 -16.37 -0.14 -8.03
CA ASP A 85 -16.88 1.21 -8.25
C ASP A 85 -15.84 2.26 -7.88
N ALA A 86 -15.07 2.02 -6.80
CA ALA A 86 -13.97 2.89 -6.39
C ALA A 86 -12.84 2.89 -7.44
N ILE A 87 -12.45 1.73 -7.96
CA ILE A 87 -11.46 1.61 -9.04
C ILE A 87 -11.95 2.38 -10.27
N ASN A 88 -13.19 2.18 -10.69
CA ASN A 88 -13.77 2.84 -11.87
C ASN A 88 -13.84 4.36 -11.71
N TYR A 89 -14.26 4.81 -10.53
CA TYR A 89 -14.33 6.23 -10.21
C TYR A 89 -12.95 6.88 -10.25
N LEU A 90 -11.96 6.28 -9.57
CA LEU A 90 -10.58 6.76 -9.60
C LEU A 90 -9.99 6.72 -11.00
N GLN A 91 -10.29 5.69 -11.80
CA GLN A 91 -9.78 5.61 -13.17
C GLN A 91 -10.33 6.74 -14.04
N ARG A 92 -11.62 7.07 -13.91
CA ARG A 92 -12.22 8.22 -14.61
C ARG A 92 -11.61 9.55 -14.18
N LEU A 93 -11.36 9.75 -12.89
CA LEU A 93 -10.68 10.94 -12.39
C LEU A 93 -9.25 11.03 -12.91
N TYR A 94 -8.53 9.91 -12.90
CA TYR A 94 -7.17 9.81 -13.42
C TYR A 94 -7.12 10.21 -14.90
N ASP A 95 -8.01 9.62 -15.72
CA ASP A 95 -8.12 9.95 -17.15
C ASP A 95 -8.50 11.41 -17.37
N PHE A 96 -9.41 11.96 -16.57
CA PHE A 96 -9.79 13.37 -16.63
C PHE A 96 -8.59 14.29 -16.37
N VAL A 97 -7.84 14.06 -15.30
CA VAL A 97 -6.68 14.88 -14.93
C VAL A 97 -5.56 14.74 -15.97
N LEU A 98 -5.32 13.54 -16.50
CA LEU A 98 -4.34 13.35 -17.58
C LEU A 98 -4.69 14.20 -18.81
N ASN A 99 -5.97 14.21 -19.21
CA ASN A 99 -6.44 15.00 -20.34
C ASN A 99 -6.37 16.51 -20.08
N ASP A 100 -6.78 16.97 -18.89
CA ASP A 100 -6.74 18.38 -18.50
C ASP A 100 -5.30 18.94 -18.50
N LEU A 101 -4.35 18.12 -18.05
CA LEU A 101 -2.92 18.47 -18.05
C LEU A 101 -2.21 18.23 -19.39
N GLY A 102 -2.90 17.66 -20.39
CA GLY A 102 -2.31 17.30 -21.68
C GLY A 102 -1.20 16.24 -21.58
N ILE A 103 -1.24 15.38 -20.57
CA ILE A 103 -0.22 14.36 -20.32
C ILE A 103 -0.57 13.09 -21.10
N GLN A 104 0.37 12.61 -21.91
CA GLN A 104 0.28 11.32 -22.60
C GLN A 104 1.25 10.32 -21.99
N LEU A 105 0.74 9.14 -21.64
CA LEU A 105 1.52 8.06 -21.03
C LEU A 105 1.46 6.81 -21.91
N GLY A 106 2.58 6.08 -21.95
CA GLY A 106 2.57 4.70 -22.44
C GLY A 106 1.84 3.78 -21.47
N GLN A 107 1.36 2.63 -21.96
CA GLN A 107 0.55 1.69 -21.18
C GLN A 107 1.18 1.32 -19.82
N SER A 108 2.48 1.00 -19.81
CA SER A 108 3.18 0.64 -18.58
C SER A 108 3.23 1.79 -17.56
N SER A 109 3.52 3.01 -17.99
CA SER A 109 3.54 4.17 -17.09
C SER A 109 2.15 4.51 -16.56
N TYR A 110 1.13 4.42 -17.42
CA TYR A 110 -0.28 4.60 -17.05
C TYR A 110 -0.70 3.63 -15.95
N GLU A 111 -0.44 2.33 -16.13
CA GLU A 111 -0.78 1.29 -15.16
C GLU A 111 -0.02 1.44 -13.84
N LYS A 112 1.30 1.69 -13.90
CA LYS A 112 2.12 1.89 -12.70
C LYS A 112 1.65 3.10 -11.89
N ILE A 113 1.47 4.25 -12.54
CA ILE A 113 1.03 5.47 -11.85
C ILE A 113 -0.37 5.29 -11.27
N PHE A 114 -1.29 4.67 -12.02
CA PHE A 114 -2.62 4.38 -11.50
C PHE A 114 -2.60 3.45 -10.29
N TYR A 115 -1.74 2.42 -10.27
CA TYR A 115 -1.57 1.57 -9.09
C TYR A 115 -1.22 2.41 -7.85
N TYR A 116 -0.25 3.33 -7.94
CA TYR A 116 0.11 4.22 -6.84
C TYR A 116 -1.04 5.15 -6.44
N ILE A 117 -1.78 5.70 -7.40
CA ILE A 117 -2.97 6.54 -7.12
C ILE A 117 -4.03 5.76 -6.36
N PHE A 118 -4.34 4.55 -6.81
CA PHE A 118 -5.29 3.67 -6.14
C PHE A 118 -4.82 3.31 -4.73
N ARG A 119 -3.57 2.87 -4.59
CA ARG A 119 -2.95 2.49 -3.31
C ARG A 119 -2.95 3.64 -2.30
N ASP A 120 -2.69 4.86 -2.76
CA ASP A 120 -2.50 6.02 -1.89
C ASP A 120 -3.81 6.78 -1.62
N LEU A 121 -4.78 6.79 -2.54
CA LEU A 121 -6.06 7.48 -2.31
C LEU A 121 -7.14 6.55 -1.74
N TYR A 122 -7.27 5.34 -2.28
CA TYR A 122 -8.25 4.37 -1.80
C TYR A 122 -7.66 3.45 -0.74
N GLY A 123 -6.46 2.92 -0.99
CA GLY A 123 -5.75 2.05 -0.07
C GLY A 123 -5.10 2.78 1.11
N TYR A 124 -4.18 2.08 1.76
CA TYR A 124 -3.50 2.52 2.98
C TYR A 124 -2.06 2.99 2.73
N ASN A 125 -1.81 3.67 1.61
CA ASN A 125 -0.48 4.18 1.25
C ASN A 125 0.57 3.04 1.18
N LYS A 126 1.81 3.30 1.61
CA LYS A 126 2.92 2.33 1.60
C LYS A 126 2.63 1.03 2.38
N VAL A 127 1.68 1.03 3.32
CA VAL A 127 1.34 -0.17 4.11
C VAL A 127 0.19 -0.98 3.51
N ASP A 128 -0.39 -0.53 2.40
CA ASP A 128 -1.54 -1.16 1.76
C ASP A 128 -1.29 -2.64 1.43
N SER A 129 -0.12 -2.97 0.87
CA SER A 129 0.22 -4.36 0.58
C SER A 129 0.36 -5.23 1.83
N LEU A 130 0.87 -4.68 2.95
CA LEU A 130 0.95 -5.43 4.20
C LEU A 130 -0.43 -5.74 4.74
N LEU A 131 -1.34 -4.76 4.73
CA LEU A 131 -2.73 -4.95 5.18
C LEU A 131 -3.53 -5.90 4.30
N ARG A 132 -3.13 -6.05 3.03
CA ARG A 132 -3.77 -6.96 2.07
C ARG A 132 -3.18 -8.36 2.06
N ASP A 133 -2.04 -8.58 2.70
CA ASP A 133 -1.42 -9.90 2.73
C ASP A 133 -2.14 -10.79 3.77
N PRO A 134 -2.91 -11.82 3.36
CA PRO A 134 -3.62 -12.70 4.27
C PRO A 134 -2.70 -13.51 5.18
N LEU A 135 -1.39 -13.59 4.89
CA LEU A 135 -0.39 -14.28 5.70
C LEU A 135 0.23 -13.43 6.80
N ILE A 136 -0.16 -12.15 6.91
CA ILE A 136 0.23 -11.26 8.00
C ILE A 136 -0.87 -11.28 9.07
N GLU A 137 -0.47 -11.42 10.34
CA GLU A 137 -1.36 -11.39 11.51
C GLU A 137 -1.35 -10.00 12.15
N ASP A 138 -0.16 -9.47 12.44
CA ASP A 138 0.02 -8.16 13.07
C ASP A 138 0.96 -7.27 12.25
N ILE A 139 0.74 -5.96 12.33
CA ILE A 139 1.58 -4.91 11.74
C ILE A 139 1.90 -3.89 12.83
N GLU A 140 3.19 -3.66 13.07
CA GLU A 140 3.67 -2.72 14.08
C GLU A 140 4.49 -1.59 13.43
N CYS A 141 4.14 -0.34 13.76
CA CYS A 141 4.92 0.85 13.41
C CYS A 141 5.44 1.50 14.69
N SER A 142 6.73 1.31 14.98
CA SER A 142 7.36 1.80 16.23
C SER A 142 7.74 3.30 16.19
N GLY A 143 7.55 3.99 15.06
CA GLY A 143 7.80 5.42 14.92
C GLY A 143 8.55 5.80 13.63
N PRO A 144 8.82 7.11 13.43
CA PRO A 144 9.43 7.63 12.21
C PRO A 144 10.87 7.13 12.03
N GLY A 145 11.22 6.75 10.81
CA GLY A 145 12.57 6.28 10.47
C GLY A 145 12.86 4.84 10.90
N TYR A 146 11.96 4.19 11.65
CA TYR A 146 12.04 2.77 11.95
C TYR A 146 11.31 1.95 10.88
N PRO A 147 11.80 0.74 10.57
CA PRO A 147 11.07 -0.17 9.70
C PRO A 147 9.75 -0.59 10.36
N ILE A 148 8.75 -0.87 9.53
CA ILE A 148 7.56 -1.58 9.99
C ILE A 148 7.94 -3.03 10.28
N PHE A 149 7.45 -3.56 11.38
CA PHE A 149 7.54 -4.97 11.74
C PHE A 149 6.20 -5.66 11.53
N ILE A 150 6.24 -6.95 11.23
CA ILE A 150 5.05 -7.76 11.04
C ILE A 150 5.17 -9.07 11.80
N VAL A 151 4.04 -9.66 12.14
CA VAL A 151 3.95 -11.07 12.54
C VAL A 151 3.40 -11.84 11.34
N HIS A 152 4.23 -12.65 10.70
CA HIS A 152 3.83 -13.48 9.57
C HIS A 152 3.46 -14.89 10.06
N ARG A 153 2.30 -15.42 9.64
CA ARG A 153 1.72 -16.71 10.09
C ARG A 153 2.72 -17.88 10.13
N TYR A 154 3.62 -17.94 9.15
CA TYR A 154 4.59 -19.04 9.01
C TYR A 154 6.00 -18.72 9.50
N PHE A 155 6.39 -17.44 9.58
CA PHE A 155 7.78 -17.03 9.84
C PHE A 155 7.94 -16.23 11.14
N GLY A 156 6.84 -15.90 11.81
CA GLY A 156 6.84 -15.08 13.02
C GLY A 156 7.22 -13.64 12.73
N ASN A 157 7.93 -13.02 13.67
CA ASN A 157 8.35 -11.63 13.57
C ASN A 157 9.32 -11.41 12.41
N LEU A 158 8.98 -10.51 11.48
CA LEU A 158 9.84 -10.11 10.37
C LEU A 158 9.95 -8.59 10.31
N LYS A 159 11.15 -8.11 10.02
CA LYS A 159 11.39 -6.72 9.64
C LYS A 159 11.00 -6.52 8.17
N THR A 160 10.36 -5.39 7.85
CA THR A 160 10.04 -5.02 6.47
C THR A 160 11.01 -3.99 5.86
N ASN A 161 10.93 -3.81 4.53
CA ASN A 161 11.59 -2.72 3.81
C ASN A 161 10.83 -1.39 3.87
N ILE A 162 9.64 -1.33 4.49
CA ILE A 162 8.83 -0.12 4.57
C ILE A 162 9.28 0.71 5.76
N ILE A 163 9.70 1.94 5.49
CA ILE A 163 10.04 2.96 6.48
C ILE A 163 9.15 4.18 6.21
N LEU A 164 8.51 4.67 7.27
CA LEU A 164 7.66 5.85 7.22
C LEU A 164 8.33 7.04 7.90
N ASN A 165 8.14 8.23 7.35
CA ASN A 165 8.49 9.47 8.05
C ASN A 165 7.33 9.99 8.91
N ASP A 166 7.60 11.01 9.72
CA ASP A 166 6.60 11.64 10.60
C ASP A 166 5.30 12.05 9.91
N LYS A 167 5.40 12.60 8.69
CA LYS A 167 4.22 13.03 7.93
C LYS A 167 3.42 11.81 7.47
N GLU A 168 4.09 10.81 6.91
CA GLU A 168 3.46 9.58 6.42
C GLU A 168 2.75 8.81 7.55
N ILE A 169 3.35 8.77 8.74
CA ILE A 169 2.72 8.18 9.94
C ILE A 169 1.46 8.96 10.33
N ARG A 170 1.52 10.30 10.40
CA ARG A 170 0.35 11.13 10.72
C ARG A 170 -0.77 10.95 9.70
N ASP A 171 -0.46 11.03 8.41
CA ASP A 171 -1.43 10.86 7.32
C ASP A 171 -2.08 9.46 7.39
N LEU A 172 -1.32 8.43 7.74
CA LEU A 172 -1.83 7.07 7.90
C LEU A 172 -2.76 6.93 9.12
N ILE A 173 -2.39 7.53 10.26
CA ILE A 173 -3.22 7.56 11.47
C ILE A 173 -4.56 8.26 11.20
N GLU A 174 -4.53 9.43 10.55
CA GLU A 174 -5.75 10.16 10.16
C GLU A 174 -6.63 9.33 9.23
N LYS A 175 -6.01 8.62 8.27
CA LYS A 175 -6.72 7.74 7.36
C LYS A 175 -7.37 6.56 8.08
N PHE A 176 -6.68 5.90 9.02
CA PHE A 176 -7.25 4.82 9.82
C PHE A 176 -8.43 5.32 10.68
N ALA A 177 -8.27 6.46 11.35
CA ALA A 177 -9.34 7.06 12.14
C ALA A 177 -10.58 7.34 11.27
N LEU A 178 -10.41 7.98 10.11
CA LEU A 178 -11.50 8.28 9.19
C LEU A 178 -12.20 7.00 8.68
N ARG A 179 -11.42 5.98 8.31
CA ARG A 179 -11.95 4.68 7.84
C ARG A 179 -12.72 3.95 8.93
N ALA A 180 -12.31 4.08 10.18
CA ALA A 180 -13.02 3.54 11.33
C ALA A 180 -14.23 4.38 11.79
N GLY A 181 -14.50 5.52 11.13
CA GLY A 181 -15.55 6.46 11.56
C GLY A 181 -15.25 7.13 12.90
N LYS A 182 -13.97 7.29 13.22
CA LYS A 182 -13.46 7.86 14.46
C LYS A 182 -12.68 9.14 14.18
N HIS A 183 -12.44 9.91 15.24
CA HIS A 183 -11.59 11.09 15.20
C HIS A 183 -10.47 10.92 16.24
N ILE A 184 -9.28 11.35 15.86
CA ILE A 184 -8.12 11.44 16.75
C ILE A 184 -7.70 12.90 16.84
N SER A 185 -7.22 13.33 17.99
CA SER A 185 -6.77 14.71 18.19
C SER A 185 -5.61 14.78 19.15
N TYR A 186 -4.93 15.93 19.24
CA TYR A 186 -3.91 16.14 20.27
C TYR A 186 -4.47 16.04 21.69
N ALA A 187 -5.77 16.31 21.89
CA ALA A 187 -6.42 16.18 23.19
C ALA A 187 -6.77 14.72 23.53
N GLU A 188 -7.03 13.90 22.51
CA GLU A 188 -7.34 12.46 22.61
C GLU A 188 -6.43 11.67 21.64
N PRO A 189 -5.15 11.46 22.01
CA PRO A 189 -4.14 10.91 21.10
C PRO A 189 -4.13 9.38 21.02
N ILE A 190 -5.00 8.71 21.78
CA ILE A 190 -5.11 7.25 21.82
C ILE A 190 -6.44 6.87 21.19
N LEU A 191 -6.42 5.97 20.21
CA LEU A 191 -7.60 5.51 19.50
C LEU A 191 -7.54 3.99 19.32
N ASP A 192 -8.53 3.29 19.88
CA ASP A 192 -8.81 1.89 19.56
C ASP A 192 -9.98 1.81 18.59
N ALA A 193 -9.77 1.11 17.47
CA ALA A 193 -10.71 1.09 16.35
C ALA A 193 -10.63 -0.21 15.56
N THR A 194 -11.70 -0.52 14.83
CA THR A 194 -11.77 -1.63 13.87
C THR A 194 -11.90 -1.04 12.48
N LEU A 195 -11.03 -1.47 11.56
CA LEU A 195 -11.13 -1.08 10.16
C LEU A 195 -12.29 -1.82 9.49
N PRO A 196 -12.92 -1.22 8.46
CA PRO A 196 -13.91 -1.93 7.65
C PRO A 196 -13.24 -3.08 6.88
N ASP A 197 -13.96 -4.22 6.80
CA ASP A 197 -13.57 -5.40 6.02
C ASP A 197 -13.37 -5.10 4.52
#